data_AF-A0A1M3NF96-F1
#
_entry.id   AF-A0A1M3NF96-F1
#
_cell.length_a   1.000
_cell.length_b   1.000
_cell.length_c   1.000
_cell.angle_alpha   90.00
_cell.angle_beta   90.00
_cell.angle_gamma   90.00
#
_symmetry.space_group_name_H-M   'P 1'
#
loop_
_entity.id
_entity.type
_entity.pdbx_description
1 polymer ?
#
loop_
_entity_poly.entity_id
_entity_poly.type
_entity_poly.pdbx_seq_one_letter_code
_entity_poly.pdbx_strand_id
1 'polypeptide(L)'
;MVKQVFTLASVIALTGLVFAGAVVGCSSDAALPSGEQPDAMSDVKRVVDPPAGPEPEPEPEPEPAPSCVSTDPIDATQFPYEKAQRSPRACTDAELTALSAFFEAKVDANEAVLASAWQKEVSDKCADCVFSDGKDAKWTPIIVSDDTLDTVNRGGCIEIVSGKEACGEAYQRATVCRVEACRAKCTTQTELLLCLERVKEIFTGPCKTAHDTMTSACGDGLDSYEAACKGSAWTFEGPIRAQCIIGGDGNDAGADGG
;
A
#
# COMPACT_ATOMS: atom_id res chain seq x y z
N MET A 1 -20.96 3.39 -20.27
CA MET A 1 -21.25 3.32 -18.82
C MET A 1 -19.94 3.11 -18.04
N VAL A 2 -19.02 4.09 -18.06
CA VAL A 2 -17.63 3.91 -17.53
C VAL A 2 -17.31 4.89 -16.38
N LYS A 3 -18.19 5.85 -16.08
CA LYS A 3 -17.93 6.91 -15.09
C LYS A 3 -17.94 6.43 -13.63
N GLN A 4 -18.60 5.30 -13.32
CA GLN A 4 -18.66 4.82 -11.93
C GLN A 4 -17.43 4.00 -11.49
N VAL A 5 -16.56 3.61 -12.43
CA VAL A 5 -15.30 2.92 -12.10
C VAL A 5 -14.23 3.92 -11.64
N PHE A 6 -14.29 5.17 -12.11
CA PHE A 6 -13.33 6.22 -11.73
C PHE A 6 -13.44 6.64 -10.27
N THR A 7 -14.64 6.68 -9.67
CA THR A 7 -14.80 6.97 -8.24
C THR A 7 -14.22 5.86 -7.36
N LEU A 8 -14.26 4.61 -7.83
CA LEU A 8 -13.68 3.45 -7.17
C LEU A 8 -12.15 3.37 -7.29
N ALA A 9 -11.60 3.85 -8.40
CA ALA A 9 -10.17 3.95 -8.66
C ALA A 9 -9.45 4.88 -7.65
N SER A 10 -10.06 6.01 -7.30
CA SER A 10 -9.48 6.97 -6.34
C SER A 10 -9.45 6.42 -4.91
N VAL A 11 -10.46 5.63 -4.49
CA VAL A 11 -10.53 5.05 -3.13
C VAL A 11 -9.45 3.97 -2.90
N ILE A 12 -9.03 3.26 -3.95
CA ILE A 12 -8.07 2.16 -3.85
C ILE A 12 -6.61 2.65 -3.78
N ALA A 13 -6.35 3.86 -4.28
CA ALA A 13 -5.08 4.55 -4.00
C ALA A 13 -4.99 5.02 -2.54
N LEU A 14 -6.12 5.07 -1.84
CA LEU A 14 -6.28 5.80 -0.59
C LEU A 14 -6.28 4.87 0.63
N THR A 15 -7.04 3.79 0.65
CA THR A 15 -6.90 2.81 1.74
C THR A 15 -5.60 2.03 1.57
N GLY A 16 -4.53 2.55 2.19
CA GLY A 16 -3.30 1.80 2.41
C GLY A 16 -3.67 0.46 3.00
N LEU A 17 -3.55 -0.60 2.19
CA LEU A 17 -3.63 -1.96 2.66
C LEU A 17 -2.43 -2.11 3.60
N VAL A 18 -2.67 -1.92 4.90
CA VAL A 18 -1.67 -2.04 5.96
C VAL A 18 -1.23 -3.50 5.95
N PHE A 19 -0.17 -3.80 5.20
CA PHE A 19 0.51 -5.07 5.28
C PHE A 19 1.20 -5.15 6.64
N ALA A 20 0.50 -5.68 7.64
CA ALA A 20 1.12 -6.22 8.84
C ALA A 20 1.85 -7.51 8.45
N GLY A 21 3.08 -7.38 7.94
CA GLY A 21 3.99 -8.50 7.81
C GLY A 21 4.54 -8.88 9.18
N ALA A 22 3.96 -9.91 9.82
CA ALA A 22 4.69 -10.95 10.55
C ALA A 22 3.72 -12.07 11.02
N VAL A 23 3.86 -13.22 10.38
CA VAL A 23 3.47 -14.55 10.86
C VAL A 23 3.99 -14.82 12.28
N VAL A 24 3.10 -15.04 13.28
CA VAL A 24 3.20 -16.12 14.28
C VAL A 24 1.81 -16.41 14.89
N GLY A 25 1.29 -17.62 14.66
CA GLY A 25 0.46 -18.39 15.59
C GLY A 25 -0.82 -17.79 16.21
N CYS A 26 -1.97 -18.01 15.55
CA CYS A 26 -3.21 -18.28 16.28
C CYS A 26 -3.11 -19.67 16.92
N SER A 27 -2.69 -19.73 18.19
CA SER A 27 -3.07 -20.83 19.08
C SER A 27 -3.84 -20.21 20.24
N SER A 28 -5.15 -20.45 20.23
CA SER A 28 -6.02 -20.15 21.36
C SER A 28 -5.73 -21.15 22.47
N ASP A 29 -4.82 -20.83 23.38
CA ASP A 29 -4.75 -21.49 24.69
C ASP A 29 -5.34 -20.57 25.75
N ALA A 30 -6.54 -20.93 26.18
CA ALA A 30 -7.22 -20.32 27.30
C ALA A 30 -6.44 -20.62 28.58
N ALA A 31 -5.82 -19.59 29.16
CA ALA A 31 -5.29 -19.65 30.50
C ALA A 31 -6.47 -19.75 31.50
N LEU A 32 -6.60 -20.91 32.16
CA LEU A 32 -7.39 -21.05 33.37
C LEU A 32 -6.49 -20.83 34.61
N PRO A 33 -7.02 -20.22 35.68
CA PRO A 33 -6.25 -19.91 36.87
C PRO A 33 -5.90 -21.16 37.69
N SER A 34 -4.69 -21.11 38.24
CA SER A 34 -4.10 -22.01 39.21
C SER A 34 -5.00 -22.16 40.45
N GLY A 35 -5.37 -23.39 40.80
CA GLY A 35 -6.12 -23.74 42.00
C GLY A 35 -5.70 -25.10 42.55
N GLU A 36 -5.07 -25.04 43.73
CA GLU A 36 -4.89 -26.04 44.80
C GLU A 36 -4.88 -27.56 44.52
N GLN A 37 -3.77 -28.17 44.94
CA GLN A 37 -3.53 -29.59 45.20
C GLN A 37 -4.40 -30.10 46.38
N PRO A 38 -4.91 -31.34 46.32
CA PRO A 38 -4.51 -32.29 47.36
C PRO A 38 -4.23 -33.71 46.84
N ASP A 39 -3.32 -34.37 47.56
CA ASP A 39 -2.86 -35.75 47.38
C ASP A 39 -3.99 -36.79 47.55
N ALA A 40 -4.09 -37.73 46.61
CA ALA A 40 -4.75 -39.03 46.86
C ALA A 40 -4.25 -40.10 45.88
N MET A 41 -3.67 -41.16 46.44
CA MET A 41 -3.28 -42.39 45.76
C MET A 41 -4.50 -43.11 45.18
N SER A 42 -4.40 -43.62 43.95
CA SER A 42 -5.20 -44.77 43.50
C SER A 42 -4.60 -45.45 42.26
N ASP A 43 -4.52 -46.78 42.35
CA ASP A 43 -4.18 -47.75 41.32
C ASP A 43 -4.88 -47.48 39.97
N VAL A 44 -4.10 -47.31 38.90
CA VAL A 44 -4.62 -47.25 37.53
C VAL A 44 -4.36 -48.58 36.81
N LYS A 45 -5.46 -49.29 36.61
CA LYS A 45 -5.62 -50.48 35.78
C LYS A 45 -5.18 -50.17 34.34
N ARG A 46 -4.26 -51.00 33.81
CA ARG A 46 -3.75 -50.95 32.43
C ARG A 46 -4.92 -50.94 31.42
N VAL A 47 -5.15 -49.79 30.81
CA VAL A 47 -6.08 -49.63 29.67
C VAL A 47 -5.36 -50.17 28.44
N VAL A 48 -6.03 -51.09 27.74
CA VAL A 48 -5.60 -51.61 26.45
C VAL A 48 -5.92 -50.54 25.41
N ASP A 49 -4.91 -50.08 24.68
CA ASP A 49 -5.10 -49.12 23.58
C ASP A 49 -6.09 -49.67 22.54
N PRO A 50 -7.14 -48.91 22.17
CA PRO A 50 -8.02 -49.30 21.08
C PRO A 50 -7.27 -49.25 19.73
N PRO A 51 -7.66 -50.09 18.75
CA PRO A 51 -7.02 -50.12 17.44
C PRO A 51 -7.10 -48.74 16.77
N ALA A 52 -6.00 -48.34 16.13
CA ALA A 52 -5.91 -47.11 15.35
C ALA A 52 -7.09 -47.02 14.37
N GLY A 53 -7.91 -45.98 14.54
CA GLY A 53 -8.97 -45.66 13.59
C GLY A 53 -8.37 -45.36 12.21
N PRO A 54 -9.14 -45.54 11.13
CA PRO A 54 -8.70 -45.20 9.79
C PRO A 54 -8.23 -43.75 9.73
N GLU A 55 -7.05 -43.52 9.14
CA GLU A 55 -6.55 -42.17 8.90
C GLU A 55 -7.62 -41.37 8.13
N PRO A 56 -7.95 -40.15 8.56
CA PRO A 56 -8.90 -39.31 7.87
C PRO A 56 -8.40 -39.08 6.44
N GLU A 57 -9.27 -39.33 5.46
CA GLU A 57 -8.96 -39.04 4.06
C GLU A 57 -8.60 -37.56 3.92
N PRO A 58 -7.55 -37.23 3.15
CA PRO A 58 -7.12 -35.85 2.97
C PRO A 58 -8.28 -35.03 2.40
N GLU A 59 -8.66 -33.96 3.09
CA GLU A 59 -9.66 -33.04 2.59
C GLU A 59 -9.22 -32.50 1.21
N PRO A 60 -10.14 -32.43 0.24
CA PRO A 60 -9.82 -31.91 -1.08
C PRO A 60 -9.30 -30.48 -0.95
N GLU A 61 -8.15 -30.19 -1.57
CA GLU A 61 -7.62 -28.83 -1.63
C GLU A 61 -8.68 -27.88 -2.20
N PRO A 62 -8.97 -26.76 -1.52
CA PRO A 62 -9.95 -25.81 -2.01
C PRO A 62 -9.52 -25.30 -3.39
N GLU A 63 -10.44 -25.32 -4.35
CA GLU A 63 -10.18 -24.78 -5.69
C GLU A 63 -9.69 -23.33 -5.58
N PRO A 64 -8.64 -22.95 -6.33
CA PRO A 64 -8.11 -21.60 -6.25
C PRO A 64 -9.21 -20.61 -6.63
N ALA A 65 -9.48 -19.66 -5.74
CA ALA A 65 -10.44 -18.60 -5.98
C ALA A 65 -10.14 -17.91 -7.33
N PRO A 66 -11.16 -17.62 -8.16
CA PRO A 66 -10.95 -17.06 -9.50
C PRO A 66 -10.11 -15.78 -9.42
N SER A 67 -8.99 -15.77 -10.14
CA SER A 67 -8.09 -14.62 -10.22
C SER A 67 -8.60 -13.64 -11.27
N CYS A 68 -8.80 -12.37 -10.91
CA CYS A 68 -8.97 -11.29 -11.88
C CYS A 68 -7.64 -10.60 -12.23
N VAL A 69 -6.50 -11.23 -11.95
CA VAL A 69 -5.19 -10.77 -12.43
C VAL A 69 -5.10 -10.99 -13.95
N SER A 70 -4.62 -9.98 -14.66
CA SER A 70 -4.30 -10.10 -16.08
C SER A 70 -3.20 -11.15 -16.30
N THR A 71 -3.33 -11.93 -17.35
CA THR A 71 -2.32 -12.91 -17.78
C THR A 71 -1.39 -12.35 -18.83
N ASP A 72 -1.81 -11.27 -19.51
CA ASP A 72 -1.10 -10.70 -20.62
C ASP A 72 0.01 -9.76 -20.11
N PRO A 73 1.22 -9.82 -20.68
CA PRO A 73 2.29 -8.89 -20.33
C PRO A 73 1.86 -7.44 -20.52
N ILE A 74 2.15 -6.60 -19.53
CA ILE A 74 1.88 -5.16 -19.55
C ILE A 74 3.20 -4.43 -19.79
N ASP A 75 3.23 -3.62 -20.85
CA ASP A 75 4.34 -2.71 -21.10
C ASP A 75 4.25 -1.51 -20.15
N ALA A 76 5.02 -1.54 -19.07
CA ALA A 76 4.99 -0.46 -18.09
C ALA A 76 5.70 0.83 -18.57
N THR A 77 6.44 0.79 -19.69
CA THR A 77 7.12 1.98 -20.23
C THR A 77 6.13 3.02 -20.79
N GLN A 78 4.89 2.60 -21.08
CA GLN A 78 3.82 3.50 -21.49
C GLN A 78 3.28 4.36 -20.34
N PHE A 79 3.54 3.98 -19.08
CA PHE A 79 3.04 4.74 -17.95
C PHE A 79 3.91 5.98 -17.72
N PRO A 80 3.28 7.16 -17.57
CA PRO A 80 4.01 8.40 -17.42
C PRO A 80 4.75 8.46 -16.08
N TYR A 81 5.82 9.23 -16.07
CA TYR A 81 6.56 9.61 -14.87
C TYR A 81 7.22 10.95 -15.14
N GLU A 82 7.15 11.83 -14.15
CA GLU A 82 7.95 13.05 -14.11
C GLU A 82 8.65 13.14 -12.76
N LYS A 83 9.78 13.86 -12.73
CA LYS A 83 10.59 13.99 -11.53
C LYS A 83 9.82 14.64 -10.39
N ALA A 84 10.20 14.33 -9.16
CA ALA A 84 9.60 14.92 -7.98
C ALA A 84 9.79 16.46 -7.95
N GLN A 85 8.70 17.18 -7.70
CA GLN A 85 8.77 18.58 -7.31
C GLN A 85 9.15 18.68 -5.83
N ARG A 86 10.23 19.39 -5.52
CA ARG A 86 10.64 19.65 -4.14
C ARG A 86 10.34 21.09 -3.76
N SER A 87 9.55 21.26 -2.70
CA SER A 87 9.32 22.56 -2.06
C SER A 87 9.41 22.36 -0.55
N PRO A 88 10.65 22.21 0.00
CA PRO A 88 10.83 21.99 1.43
C PRO A 88 10.15 23.08 2.26
N ARG A 89 9.58 22.68 3.40
CA ARG A 89 8.88 23.58 4.33
C ARG A 89 7.75 24.36 3.65
N ALA A 90 7.15 23.79 2.61
CA ALA A 90 5.91 24.31 2.02
C ALA A 90 4.70 23.94 2.86
N CYS A 91 4.72 22.73 3.43
CA CYS A 91 3.73 22.23 4.37
C CYS A 91 4.34 21.99 5.75
N THR A 92 3.47 21.85 6.74
CA THR A 92 3.75 21.40 8.10
C THR A 92 3.16 20.01 8.34
N ASP A 93 3.61 19.31 9.38
CA ASP A 93 3.00 18.05 9.80
C ASP A 93 1.52 18.21 10.18
N ALA A 94 1.14 19.35 10.76
CA ALA A 94 -0.24 19.64 11.11
C ALA A 94 -1.16 19.73 9.87
N GLU A 95 -0.68 20.36 8.79
CA GLU A 95 -1.42 20.41 7.52
C GLU A 95 -1.54 19.01 6.89
N LEU A 96 -0.51 18.18 7.00
CA LEU A 96 -0.57 16.78 6.53
C LEU A 96 -1.56 15.93 7.36
N THR A 97 -1.57 16.08 8.68
CA THR A 97 -2.54 15.40 9.55
C THR A 97 -3.97 15.84 9.22
N ALA A 98 -4.19 17.14 9.01
CA ALA A 98 -5.50 17.66 8.67
C ALA A 98 -5.97 17.21 7.27
N LEU A 99 -5.07 17.11 6.29
CA LEU A 99 -5.37 16.50 4.99
C LEU A 99 -5.79 15.03 5.14
N SER A 100 -5.07 14.26 5.97
CA SER A 100 -5.36 12.84 6.20
C SER A 100 -6.76 12.66 6.83
N ALA A 101 -7.11 13.50 7.81
CA ALA A 101 -8.44 13.51 8.42
C ALA A 101 -9.53 13.98 7.45
N PHE A 102 -9.22 14.92 6.54
CA PHE A 102 -10.15 15.33 5.48
C PHE A 102 -10.48 14.18 4.54
N PHE A 103 -9.46 13.42 4.10
CA PHE A 103 -9.66 12.23 3.27
C PHE A 103 -10.47 11.15 4.00
N GLU A 104 -10.15 10.87 5.26
CA GLU A 104 -10.88 9.92 6.10
C GLU A 104 -12.37 10.28 6.21
N ALA A 105 -12.67 11.53 6.57
CA ALA A 105 -14.05 11.99 6.71
C ALA A 105 -14.84 11.89 5.40
N LYS A 106 -14.21 12.14 4.25
CA LYS A 106 -14.85 11.99 2.94
C LYS A 106 -15.09 10.54 2.57
N VAL A 107 -14.14 9.66 2.85
CA VAL A 107 -14.30 8.21 2.62
C VAL A 107 -15.41 7.65 3.50
N ASP A 108 -15.44 7.99 4.79
CA ASP A 108 -16.48 7.55 5.74
C ASP A 108 -17.87 8.04 5.35
N ALA A 109 -17.96 9.26 4.82
CA ALA A 109 -19.20 9.83 4.31
C ALA A 109 -19.59 9.29 2.92
N ASN A 110 -18.75 8.46 2.28
CA ASN A 110 -18.89 8.03 0.89
C ASN A 110 -19.05 9.22 -0.08
N GLU A 111 -18.29 10.28 0.17
CA GLU A 111 -18.25 11.51 -0.63
C GLU A 111 -17.01 11.56 -1.51
N ALA A 112 -17.10 12.30 -2.61
CA ALA A 112 -15.93 12.57 -3.45
C ALA A 112 -14.93 13.46 -2.70
N VAL A 113 -13.65 13.11 -2.81
CA VAL A 113 -12.55 13.93 -2.30
C VAL A 113 -12.18 14.96 -3.38
N LEU A 114 -12.51 16.23 -3.11
CA LEU A 114 -12.21 17.35 -4.00
C LEU A 114 -10.97 18.09 -3.52
N ALA A 115 -9.94 18.22 -4.36
CA ALA A 115 -8.71 18.91 -4.02
C ALA A 115 -8.97 20.38 -3.69
N SER A 116 -9.79 21.05 -4.48
CA SER A 116 -10.18 22.46 -4.28
C SER A 116 -10.91 22.73 -2.97
N ALA A 117 -11.54 21.72 -2.37
CA ALA A 117 -12.16 21.85 -1.05
C ALA A 117 -11.08 21.90 0.03
N TRP A 118 -10.07 21.03 -0.04
CA TRP A 118 -8.96 21.04 0.90
C TRP A 118 -8.02 22.24 0.71
N GLN A 119 -7.75 22.65 -0.53
CA GLN A 119 -6.85 23.78 -0.82
C GLN A 119 -7.28 25.10 -0.15
N LYS A 120 -8.58 25.26 0.18
CA LYS A 120 -9.09 26.44 0.89
C LYS A 120 -8.79 26.45 2.39
N GLU A 121 -8.46 25.29 2.96
CA GLU A 121 -8.21 25.09 4.39
C GLU A 121 -6.72 25.19 4.75
N VAL A 122 -5.85 25.40 3.75
CA VAL A 122 -4.39 25.32 3.87
C VAL A 122 -3.73 26.53 3.22
N SER A 123 -2.44 26.75 3.49
CA SER A 123 -1.69 27.81 2.82
C SER A 123 -1.51 27.54 1.32
N ASP A 124 -1.54 28.58 0.49
CA ASP A 124 -1.28 28.48 -0.96
C ASP A 124 0.03 27.73 -1.26
N LYS A 125 1.07 28.00 -0.46
CA LYS A 125 2.38 27.35 -0.60
C LYS A 125 2.28 25.82 -0.40
N CYS A 126 1.52 25.37 0.59
CA CYS A 126 1.32 23.94 0.82
C CYS A 126 0.43 23.33 -0.27
N ALA A 127 -0.66 24.00 -0.63
CA ALA A 127 -1.54 23.57 -1.72
C ALA A 127 -0.78 23.37 -3.04
N ASP A 128 0.03 24.35 -3.45
CA ASP A 128 0.86 24.32 -4.65
C ASP A 128 1.95 23.25 -4.60
N CYS A 129 2.40 22.87 -3.40
CA CYS A 129 3.34 21.77 -3.25
C CYS A 129 2.67 20.41 -3.36
N VAL A 130 1.46 20.25 -2.81
CA VAL A 130 0.80 18.95 -2.69
C VAL A 130 0.11 18.54 -3.99
N PHE A 131 -0.54 19.48 -4.69
CA PHE A 131 -1.42 19.18 -5.82
C PHE A 131 -0.92 19.76 -7.14
N SER A 132 -1.04 18.97 -8.22
CA SER A 132 -0.82 19.40 -9.61
C SER A 132 -1.77 18.63 -10.54
N ASP A 133 -1.94 19.09 -11.77
CA ASP A 133 -2.78 18.44 -12.78
C ASP A 133 -2.04 17.36 -13.61
N GLY A 134 -0.79 17.06 -13.22
CA GLY A 134 0.06 16.06 -13.87
C GLY A 134 0.65 16.50 -15.22
N LYS A 135 0.39 17.72 -15.70
CA LYS A 135 0.95 18.26 -16.95
C LYS A 135 2.29 18.98 -16.77
N ASP A 136 2.65 19.25 -15.53
CA ASP A 136 3.92 19.90 -15.20
C ASP A 136 5.11 18.97 -15.44
N ALA A 137 6.26 19.55 -15.81
CA ALA A 137 7.53 18.82 -16.00
C ALA A 137 8.11 18.24 -14.70
N LYS A 138 7.46 18.48 -13.57
CA LYS A 138 7.73 17.87 -12.28
C LYS A 138 6.40 17.60 -11.59
N TRP A 139 6.27 16.43 -11.00
CA TRP A 139 5.05 16.03 -10.33
C TRP A 139 5.09 16.35 -8.84
N THR A 140 3.98 16.88 -8.34
CA THR A 140 3.70 17.00 -6.90
C THR A 140 3.32 15.63 -6.30
N PRO A 141 3.21 15.51 -4.97
CA PRO A 141 2.77 14.28 -4.29
C PRO A 141 1.43 13.71 -4.79
N ILE A 142 0.44 14.56 -5.03
CA ILE A 142 -0.90 14.18 -5.48
C ILE A 142 -1.16 14.83 -6.83
N ILE A 143 -1.46 14.00 -7.83
CA ILE A 143 -1.88 14.43 -9.15
C ILE A 143 -3.40 14.33 -9.22
N VAL A 144 -4.04 15.39 -9.68
CA VAL A 144 -5.49 15.52 -9.74
C VAL A 144 -5.97 15.61 -11.18
N SER A 145 -7.12 14.99 -11.45
CA SER A 145 -7.87 15.15 -12.70
C SER A 145 -9.29 15.56 -12.35
N ASP A 146 -9.79 16.62 -13.00
CA ASP A 146 -11.12 17.18 -12.74
C ASP A 146 -11.42 17.40 -11.24
N ASP A 147 -10.43 17.96 -10.52
CA ASP A 147 -10.48 18.24 -9.07
C ASP A 147 -10.51 17.01 -8.15
N THR A 148 -10.34 15.81 -8.70
CA THR A 148 -10.32 14.55 -7.94
C THR A 148 -8.94 13.91 -7.98
N LEU A 149 -8.60 13.12 -6.97
CA LEU A 149 -7.35 12.36 -6.97
C LEU A 149 -7.31 11.38 -8.15
N ASP A 150 -6.29 11.54 -8.99
CA ASP A 150 -6.00 10.64 -10.11
C ASP A 150 -4.90 9.64 -9.72
N THR A 151 -3.74 10.14 -9.29
CA THR A 151 -2.61 9.29 -8.89
C THR A 151 -1.75 9.94 -7.80
N VAL A 152 -0.96 9.10 -7.12
CA VAL A 152 0.01 9.52 -6.11
C VAL A 152 1.41 9.32 -6.67
N ASN A 153 2.23 10.37 -6.63
CA ASN A 153 3.62 10.34 -7.07
C ASN A 153 4.53 9.64 -6.04
N ARG A 154 4.31 8.34 -5.84
CA ARG A 154 5.13 7.52 -4.93
C ARG A 154 6.55 7.38 -5.46
N GLY A 155 6.72 7.29 -6.78
CA GLY A 155 8.02 7.29 -7.43
C GLY A 155 8.84 8.54 -7.13
N GLY A 156 8.21 9.72 -7.07
CA GLY A 156 8.87 10.95 -6.65
C GLY A 156 9.39 10.91 -5.22
N CYS A 157 8.67 10.27 -4.29
CA CYS A 157 9.19 10.01 -2.95
C CYS A 157 10.43 9.10 -2.99
N ILE A 158 10.33 7.98 -3.72
CA ILE A 158 11.41 7.00 -3.86
C ILE A 158 12.66 7.64 -4.50
N GLU A 159 12.50 8.48 -5.52
CA GLU A 159 13.56 9.30 -6.12
C GLU A 159 14.26 10.15 -5.04
N ILE A 160 13.48 10.81 -4.18
CA ILE A 160 14.03 11.69 -3.14
C ILE A 160 14.84 10.90 -2.11
N VAL A 161 14.25 9.86 -1.54
CA VAL A 161 14.88 9.11 -0.43
C VAL A 161 16.05 8.24 -0.90
N SER A 162 16.00 7.72 -2.13
CA SER A 162 17.09 6.92 -2.70
C SER A 162 18.19 7.78 -3.33
N GLY A 163 17.90 9.03 -3.68
CA GLY A 163 18.75 9.87 -4.51
C GLY A 163 18.88 9.40 -5.96
N LYS A 164 18.02 8.48 -6.41
CA LYS A 164 18.08 7.83 -7.74
C LYS A 164 16.78 8.01 -8.50
N GLU A 165 16.78 8.88 -9.50
CA GLU A 165 15.64 9.09 -10.42
C GLU A 165 15.20 7.80 -11.10
N ALA A 166 16.13 7.00 -11.63
CA ALA A 166 15.81 5.73 -12.27
C ALA A 166 15.08 4.75 -11.34
N CYS A 167 15.38 4.78 -10.03
CA CYS A 167 14.65 3.97 -9.04
C CYS A 167 13.24 4.51 -8.82
N GLY A 168 13.07 5.84 -8.70
CA GLY A 168 11.75 6.47 -8.59
C GLY A 168 10.85 6.22 -9.81
N GLU A 169 11.38 6.37 -11.02
CA GLU A 169 10.68 6.09 -12.27
C GLU A 169 10.24 4.62 -12.36
N ALA A 170 11.17 3.69 -12.13
CA ALA A 170 10.89 2.26 -12.20
C ALA A 170 9.87 1.84 -11.13
N TYR A 171 9.94 2.44 -9.94
CA TYR A 171 8.97 2.23 -8.87
C TYR A 171 7.57 2.69 -9.27
N GLN A 172 7.44 3.93 -9.76
CA GLN A 172 6.15 4.47 -10.20
C GLN A 172 5.53 3.55 -11.24
N ARG A 173 6.28 3.18 -12.29
CA ARG A 173 5.81 2.30 -13.35
C ARG A 173 5.42 0.91 -12.86
N ALA A 174 6.18 0.32 -11.93
CA ALA A 174 5.83 -0.97 -11.34
C ALA A 174 4.54 -0.90 -10.51
N THR A 175 4.33 0.17 -9.75
CA THR A 175 3.10 0.36 -8.97
C THR A 175 1.87 0.60 -9.86
N VAL A 176 1.99 1.40 -10.93
CA VAL A 176 0.91 1.58 -11.92
C VAL A 176 0.62 0.28 -12.64
N CYS A 177 1.65 -0.47 -13.05
CA CYS A 177 1.47 -1.79 -13.66
C CYS A 177 0.65 -2.73 -12.77
N ARG A 178 0.95 -2.77 -11.46
CA ARG A 178 0.21 -3.62 -10.51
C ARG A 178 -1.28 -3.29 -10.48
N VAL A 179 -1.63 -2.01 -10.54
CA VAL A 179 -3.04 -1.57 -10.58
C VAL A 179 -3.69 -1.97 -11.90
N GLU A 180 -3.02 -1.73 -13.03
CA GLU A 180 -3.53 -2.08 -14.37
C GLU A 180 -3.70 -3.58 -14.57
N ALA A 181 -2.80 -4.40 -14.00
CA ALA A 181 -2.92 -5.85 -14.01
C ALA A 181 -4.24 -6.34 -13.41
N CYS A 182 -4.78 -5.63 -12.43
CA CYS A 182 -6.06 -5.97 -11.82
C CYS A 182 -7.25 -5.29 -12.52
N ARG A 183 -7.14 -4.00 -12.85
CA ARG A 183 -8.23 -3.23 -13.47
C ARG A 183 -8.72 -3.81 -14.79
N ALA A 184 -7.86 -4.51 -15.53
CA ALA A 184 -8.21 -5.12 -16.80
C ALA A 184 -9.34 -6.17 -16.69
N LYS A 185 -9.49 -6.87 -15.56
CA LYS A 185 -10.46 -7.97 -15.41
C LYS A 185 -11.34 -7.90 -14.15
N CYS A 186 -10.96 -7.15 -13.12
CA CYS A 186 -11.78 -7.02 -11.91
C CYS A 186 -12.97 -6.08 -12.14
N THR A 187 -14.18 -6.50 -11.75
CA THR A 187 -15.43 -5.77 -11.99
C THR A 187 -15.98 -5.10 -10.73
N THR A 188 -15.55 -5.54 -9.55
CA THR A 188 -15.95 -5.00 -8.25
C THR A 188 -14.76 -4.46 -7.46
N GLN A 189 -15.04 -3.63 -6.44
CA GLN A 189 -14.01 -3.15 -5.52
C GLN A 189 -13.32 -4.28 -4.79
N THR A 190 -14.10 -5.24 -4.28
CA THR A 190 -13.61 -6.39 -3.53
C THR A 190 -12.68 -7.25 -4.38
N GLU A 191 -13.06 -7.51 -5.63
CA GLU A 191 -12.20 -8.23 -6.59
C GLU A 191 -10.87 -7.49 -6.83
N LEU A 192 -10.93 -6.16 -7.00
CA LEU A 192 -9.74 -5.35 -7.22
C LEU A 192 -8.81 -5.35 -5.99
N LEU A 193 -9.35 -5.23 -4.78
CA LEU A 193 -8.55 -5.31 -3.54
C LEU A 193 -7.89 -6.68 -3.38
N LEU A 194 -8.66 -7.77 -3.55
CA LEU A 194 -8.13 -9.14 -3.50
C LEU A 194 -7.09 -9.40 -4.59
N CYS A 195 -7.27 -8.80 -5.77
CA CYS A 195 -6.28 -8.90 -6.84
C CYS A 195 -4.97 -8.20 -6.47
N LEU A 196 -5.04 -6.98 -5.91
CA LEU A 196 -3.86 -6.24 -5.52
C LEU A 196 -3.03 -6.99 -4.47
N GLU A 197 -3.64 -7.80 -3.62
CA GLU A 197 -2.94 -8.67 -2.64
C GLU A 197 -2.12 -9.79 -3.30
N ARG A 198 -2.41 -10.16 -4.57
CA ARG A 198 -1.68 -11.20 -5.33
C ARG A 198 -0.37 -10.68 -5.91
N VAL A 199 0.42 -9.99 -5.11
CA VAL A 199 1.69 -9.33 -5.49
C VAL A 199 2.62 -10.29 -6.24
N LYS A 200 2.78 -11.52 -5.73
CA LYS A 200 3.62 -12.54 -6.35
C LYS A 200 3.13 -12.93 -7.75
N GLU A 201 1.83 -13.14 -7.92
CA GLU A 201 1.23 -13.51 -9.22
C GLU A 201 1.44 -12.37 -10.23
N ILE A 202 1.20 -11.12 -9.81
CA ILE A 202 1.36 -9.93 -10.63
C ILE A 202 2.81 -9.73 -11.08
N PHE A 203 3.77 -9.79 -10.15
CA PHE A 203 5.19 -9.51 -10.43
C PHE A 203 5.97 -10.70 -11.01
N THR A 204 5.39 -11.90 -11.02
CA THR A 204 5.93 -13.03 -11.79
C THR A 204 5.24 -13.22 -13.14
N GLY A 205 4.06 -12.61 -13.34
CA GLY A 205 3.28 -12.64 -14.57
C GLY A 205 3.27 -11.29 -15.32
N PRO A 206 2.12 -10.59 -15.37
CA PRO A 206 1.89 -9.45 -16.28
C PRO A 206 2.87 -8.29 -16.07
N CYS A 207 3.36 -8.08 -14.86
CA CYS A 207 4.23 -6.96 -14.49
C CYS A 207 5.69 -7.36 -14.24
N LYS A 208 6.11 -8.55 -14.69
CA LYS A 208 7.46 -9.06 -14.45
C LYS A 208 8.56 -8.10 -14.88
N THR A 209 8.50 -7.59 -16.11
CA THR A 209 9.52 -6.66 -16.64
C THR A 209 9.61 -5.38 -15.81
N ALA A 210 8.47 -4.84 -15.38
CA ALA A 210 8.43 -3.64 -14.54
C ALA A 210 9.06 -3.90 -13.17
N HIS A 211 8.74 -5.04 -12.55
CA HIS A 211 9.30 -5.45 -11.28
C HIS A 211 10.82 -5.69 -11.36
N ASP A 212 11.30 -6.42 -12.38
CA ASP A 212 12.74 -6.65 -12.59
C ASP A 212 13.49 -5.31 -12.76
N THR A 213 12.91 -4.37 -13.52
CA THR A 213 13.50 -3.03 -13.72
C THR A 213 13.57 -2.25 -12.41
N MET A 214 12.50 -2.27 -11.61
CA MET A 214 12.45 -1.63 -10.29
C MET A 214 13.52 -2.21 -9.35
N THR A 215 13.58 -3.54 -9.22
CA THR A 215 14.58 -4.20 -8.37
C THR A 215 16.00 -3.87 -8.82
N SER A 216 16.26 -3.87 -10.14
CA SER A 216 17.58 -3.51 -10.67
C SER A 216 17.94 -2.04 -10.43
N ALA A 217 17.00 -1.11 -10.57
CA ALA A 217 17.26 0.32 -10.44
C ALA A 217 17.45 0.73 -8.97
N CYS A 218 16.70 0.11 -8.06
CA CYS A 218 16.72 0.43 -6.64
C CYS A 218 17.82 -0.34 -5.87
N GLY A 219 18.13 -1.58 -6.27
CA GLY A 219 19.02 -2.47 -5.55
C GLY A 219 18.46 -2.88 -4.18
N ASP A 220 19.35 -3.27 -3.26
CA ASP A 220 18.98 -3.80 -1.94
C ASP A 220 18.31 -2.77 -1.00
N GLY A 221 18.25 -1.50 -1.38
CA GLY A 221 17.67 -0.42 -0.57
C GLY A 221 16.15 -0.27 -0.70
N LEU A 222 15.49 -1.00 -1.61
CA LEU A 222 14.08 -0.79 -1.95
C LEU A 222 13.17 -0.80 -0.71
N ASP A 223 13.29 -1.82 0.15
CA ASP A 223 12.46 -1.95 1.36
C ASP A 223 12.60 -0.74 2.29
N SER A 224 13.82 -0.19 2.43
CA SER A 224 14.06 0.99 3.25
C SER A 224 13.45 2.26 2.63
N TYR A 225 13.51 2.39 1.30
CA TYR A 225 12.89 3.51 0.59
C TYR A 225 11.37 3.44 0.68
N GLU A 226 10.79 2.25 0.50
CA GLU A 226 9.35 2.02 0.69
C GLU A 226 8.92 2.32 2.13
N ALA A 227 9.71 1.92 3.12
CA ALA A 227 9.44 2.21 4.53
C ALA A 227 9.50 3.71 4.86
N ALA A 228 10.34 4.49 4.18
CA ALA A 228 10.39 5.94 4.32
C ALA A 228 9.25 6.65 3.56
N CYS A 229 8.80 6.06 2.45
CA CYS A 229 7.77 6.61 1.58
C CYS A 229 6.36 6.06 1.84
N LYS A 230 6.19 5.17 2.80
CA LYS A 230 4.87 4.73 3.25
C LYS A 230 4.24 5.84 4.11
N GLY A 231 2.93 6.01 3.97
CA GLY A 231 2.15 6.75 4.94
C GLY A 231 1.79 5.90 6.14
N SER A 232 1.21 6.55 7.15
CA SER A 232 0.59 5.91 8.30
C SER A 232 -0.82 5.39 7.97
N ALA A 233 -1.65 6.23 7.34
CA ALA A 233 -2.99 5.86 6.90
C ALA A 233 -3.14 5.90 5.37
N TRP A 234 -2.61 6.95 4.74
CA TRP A 234 -2.77 7.18 3.31
C TRP A 234 -1.45 7.11 2.54
N THR A 235 -1.47 6.55 1.32
CA THR A 235 -0.27 6.36 0.51
C THR A 235 0.43 7.66 0.09
N PHE A 236 -0.28 8.80 0.12
CA PHE A 236 0.25 10.11 -0.22
C PHE A 236 1.08 10.77 0.89
N GLU A 237 0.98 10.30 2.14
CA GLU A 237 1.62 10.97 3.27
C GLU A 237 3.15 10.97 3.16
N GLY A 238 3.74 9.82 2.78
CA GLY A 238 5.18 9.71 2.54
C GLY A 238 5.68 10.68 1.47
N PRO A 239 5.07 10.69 0.26
CA PRO A 239 5.34 11.68 -0.78
C PRO A 239 5.23 13.14 -0.31
N ILE A 240 4.22 13.51 0.48
CA ILE A 240 4.09 14.88 1.01
C ILE A 240 5.20 15.20 2.00
N ARG A 241 5.54 14.28 2.92
CA ARG A 241 6.67 14.47 3.86
C ARG A 241 7.97 14.70 3.10
N ALA A 242 8.26 13.87 2.10
CA ALA A 242 9.49 13.96 1.31
C ALA A 242 9.56 15.25 0.47
N GLN A 243 8.49 15.62 -0.23
CA GLN A 243 8.48 16.72 -1.21
C GLN A 243 8.19 18.09 -0.58
N CYS A 244 7.30 18.15 0.41
CA CYS A 244 6.72 19.41 0.90
C CYS A 244 7.11 19.78 2.32
N ILE A 245 7.57 18.84 3.14
CA ILE A 245 7.94 19.10 4.54
C ILE A 245 9.47 19.13 4.67
N ILE A 246 10.14 17.99 4.41
CA ILE A 246 11.58 17.81 4.68
C ILE A 246 12.42 18.30 3.49
N GLY A 247 12.08 17.90 2.25
CA GLY A 247 12.85 18.22 1.04
C GLY A 247 14.04 17.31 0.74
N GLY A 248 14.25 16.26 1.54
CA GLY A 248 15.22 15.21 1.26
C GLY A 248 16.67 15.55 1.63
N ASP A 249 16.90 16.37 2.66
CA ASP A 249 18.21 16.42 3.31
C ASP A 249 18.40 15.07 4.01
N GLY A 250 19.04 14.11 3.33
CA GLY A 250 19.08 12.68 3.63
C GLY A 250 19.78 12.26 4.93
N ASN A 251 19.67 13.04 6.01
CA ASN A 251 20.29 12.78 7.31
C ASN A 251 19.30 12.54 8.46
N ASP A 252 18.00 12.77 8.29
CA ASP A 252 17.03 12.63 9.41
C ASP A 252 16.23 11.31 9.40
N ALA A 253 16.52 10.41 8.45
CA ALA A 253 15.95 9.06 8.47
C ALA A 253 16.71 8.17 9.48
N GLY A 254 16.53 8.38 10.79
CA GLY A 254 17.06 7.42 11.76
C GLY A 254 17.20 7.81 13.23
N ALA A 255 16.67 8.94 13.70
CA ALA A 255 16.71 9.24 15.13
C ALA A 255 15.38 9.87 15.54
N ASP A 256 14.45 9.04 16.02
CA ASP A 256 13.56 9.32 17.14
C ASP A 256 12.51 8.21 17.24
N GLY A 257 13.00 7.03 17.64
CA GLY A 257 12.20 5.94 18.18
C GLY A 257 12.86 5.52 19.50
N GLY A 258 12.58 6.27 20.55
CA GLY A 258 12.92 5.98 21.95
C GLY A 258 11.68 6.06 22.82
#